data_AF-A0A383VP99-F1
#
_entry.id   AF-A0A383VP99-F1
#
_cell.length_a   1.000
_cell.length_b   1.000
_cell.length_c   1.000
_cell.angle_alpha   90.00
_cell.angle_beta   90.00
_cell.angle_gamma   90.00
#
_symmetry.space_group_name_H-M   'P 1'
#
loop_
_entity.id
_entity.type
_entity.pdbx_description
1 polymer ?
#
loop_
_entity_poly.entity_id
_entity_poly.type
_entity_poly.pdbx_seq_one_letter_code
_entity_poly.pdbx_strand_id
1 'polypeptide(L)'
;MMAMAQSHRVVHSPTQPVAAGSICTSKPRRAAVLARSVTADSKRVQLPAADSKQTEDLELDAYYVATARLQQLLTDAALSNKDVVPIDYIDACSVGERLTLFANISSLTIMSAFAICLIFGELDPLGGMWLDAYTLDAMGQGVLYALPLLACSIASRSALSRPFPVLREMHELQHDLLRHFTADMTLAQRGIWLVFVLLPSLLLLLPTSKAVLVWAGAFFQQALLQTWADKLSLGHISLGPLGQVLPPVLSGCLAGFAAACCFNVRPKQIEVVRDALRNADAYFRLTQAQAAGAAAARPSPKAQRSTRPLLPPAAGAAMPTMFATSTLADGLTSSYEEEEEEEQQEVATTASSKAAADAFRMVSMVWFLSRRRVARLSYMLTSLNVAYLGVVWHATGNLGAPAAAAFLHAAAELWLGEWQARRQSVTSLIKATGDRQ
;
A
#
# COMPACT_ATOMS: atom_id res chain seq x y z
N MET A 1 23.03 29.29 -40.82
CA MET A 1 23.41 28.18 -41.72
C MET A 1 22.39 27.07 -41.55
N MET A 2 21.63 26.81 -42.63
CA MET A 2 20.74 25.68 -42.92
C MET A 2 19.75 25.18 -41.87
N ALA A 3 18.51 25.64 -42.05
CA ALA A 3 17.29 24.95 -41.67
C ALA A 3 17.12 23.68 -42.51
N MET A 4 16.88 22.53 -41.86
CA MET A 4 16.32 21.34 -42.48
C MET A 4 14.94 21.07 -41.89
N ALA A 5 13.92 21.24 -42.74
CA ALA A 5 12.55 20.85 -42.50
C ALA A 5 12.43 19.32 -42.68
N GLN A 6 12.01 18.62 -41.64
CA GLN A 6 11.58 17.22 -41.75
C GLN A 6 10.05 17.17 -41.80
N SER A 7 9.55 16.75 -42.96
CA SER A 7 8.15 16.43 -43.23
C SER A 7 7.80 15.10 -42.55
N HIS A 8 7.03 15.15 -41.47
CA HIS A 8 6.45 13.95 -40.86
C HIS A 8 5.14 13.59 -41.57
N ARG A 9 5.21 12.49 -42.32
CA ARG A 9 4.08 11.80 -42.96
C ARG A 9 3.28 11.10 -41.86
N VAL A 10 2.10 11.64 -41.53
CA VAL A 10 1.15 11.01 -40.60
C VAL A 10 0.51 9.81 -41.32
N VAL A 11 0.94 8.60 -40.96
CA VAL A 11 0.27 7.36 -41.38
C VAL A 11 -0.84 7.09 -40.37
N HIS A 12 -2.08 7.39 -40.77
CA HIS A 12 -3.26 6.99 -40.01
C HIS A 12 -3.35 5.45 -39.99
N SER A 13 -3.03 4.85 -38.85
CA SER A 13 -3.35 3.45 -38.56
C SER A 13 -4.78 3.36 -38.05
N PRO A 14 -5.58 2.36 -38.48
CA PRO A 14 -6.97 2.23 -38.09
C PRO A 14 -7.07 1.90 -36.60
N THR A 15 -7.86 2.70 -35.90
CA THR A 15 -8.29 2.53 -34.51
C THR A 15 -9.00 1.18 -34.35
N GLN A 16 -8.32 0.22 -33.71
CA GLN A 16 -9.01 -0.94 -33.14
C GLN A 16 -9.80 -0.50 -31.90
N PRO A 17 -11.02 -1.02 -31.69
CA PRO A 17 -11.78 -0.75 -30.49
C PRO A 17 -11.05 -1.41 -29.30
N VAL A 18 -10.52 -0.57 -28.42
CA VAL A 18 -10.00 -0.97 -27.11
C VAL A 18 -11.17 -1.57 -26.35
N ALA A 19 -11.17 -2.90 -26.24
CA ALA A 19 -12.08 -3.61 -25.35
C ALA A 19 -11.92 -3.02 -23.94
N ALA A 20 -13.03 -2.54 -23.38
CA ALA A 20 -13.09 -2.09 -21.99
C ALA A 20 -12.64 -3.24 -21.09
N GLY A 21 -11.37 -3.21 -20.71
CA GLY A 21 -10.77 -4.18 -19.82
C GLY A 21 -11.52 -4.13 -18.50
N SER A 22 -12.16 -5.24 -18.16
CA SER A 22 -12.68 -5.51 -16.83
C SER A 22 -11.55 -5.23 -15.83
N ILE A 23 -11.66 -4.12 -15.10
CA ILE A 23 -10.78 -3.82 -13.98
C ILE A 23 -11.08 -4.89 -12.94
N CYS A 24 -10.25 -5.92 -12.94
CA CYS A 24 -10.32 -7.03 -12.01
C CYS A 24 -9.98 -6.48 -10.63
N THR A 25 -10.99 -5.98 -9.91
CA THR A 25 -10.88 -5.55 -8.52
C THR A 25 -10.42 -6.73 -7.68
N SER A 26 -9.12 -6.80 -7.39
CA SER A 26 -8.55 -7.80 -6.49
C SER A 26 -8.92 -7.48 -5.02
N LYS A 27 -10.22 -7.61 -4.68
CA LYS A 27 -10.74 -7.80 -3.31
C LYS A 27 -10.50 -9.27 -2.89
N PRO A 28 -10.60 -9.75 -1.61
CA PRO A 28 -10.71 -9.16 -0.27
C PRO A 28 -9.66 -9.74 0.71
N ARG A 29 -8.48 -10.16 0.22
CA ARG A 29 -7.54 -11.01 1.00
C ARG A 29 -6.87 -10.29 2.17
N ARG A 30 -6.61 -8.99 2.04
CA ARG A 30 -6.08 -8.14 3.12
C ARG A 30 -7.08 -7.91 4.25
N ALA A 31 -8.36 -7.87 3.93
CA ALA A 31 -9.43 -7.76 4.92
C ALA A 31 -9.50 -9.02 5.78
N ALA A 32 -9.41 -10.19 5.15
CA ALA A 32 -9.38 -11.47 5.85
C ALA A 32 -8.14 -11.65 6.74
N VAL A 33 -6.97 -11.11 6.37
CA VAL A 33 -5.75 -11.22 7.20
C VAL A 33 -5.83 -10.31 8.43
N LEU A 34 -6.30 -9.07 8.27
CA LEU A 34 -6.50 -8.15 9.40
C LEU A 34 -7.62 -8.65 10.33
N ALA A 35 -8.75 -9.09 9.77
CA ALA A 35 -9.83 -9.70 10.54
C ALA A 35 -9.36 -10.98 11.26
N ARG A 36 -8.53 -11.82 10.63
CA ARG A 36 -7.94 -13.01 11.28
C ARG A 36 -6.94 -12.68 12.38
N SER A 37 -6.12 -11.64 12.23
CA SER A 37 -5.21 -11.23 13.31
C SER A 37 -5.96 -10.68 14.52
N VAL A 38 -7.04 -9.91 14.29
CA VAL A 38 -7.87 -9.35 15.35
C VAL A 38 -8.66 -10.44 16.06
N THR A 39 -9.24 -11.39 15.33
CA THR A 39 -9.95 -12.53 15.93
C THR A 39 -9.01 -13.53 16.63
N ALA A 40 -7.78 -13.71 16.14
CA ALA A 40 -6.78 -14.56 16.81
C ALA A 40 -6.31 -13.99 18.16
N ASP A 41 -6.15 -12.65 18.26
CA ASP A 41 -5.82 -12.00 19.53
C ASP A 41 -7.04 -11.91 20.46
N SER A 42 -8.25 -11.77 19.93
CA SER A 42 -9.50 -11.75 20.72
C SER A 42 -9.83 -13.12 21.35
N LYS A 43 -9.47 -14.24 20.67
CA LYS A 43 -9.61 -15.61 21.20
C LYS A 43 -8.85 -15.90 22.50
N ARG A 44 -7.97 -15.01 22.97
CA ARG A 44 -7.28 -15.15 24.27
C ARG A 44 -8.10 -14.70 25.48
N VAL A 45 -9.28 -14.12 25.27
CA VAL A 45 -10.19 -13.69 26.35
C VAL A 45 -11.45 -14.55 26.27
N GLN A 46 -11.43 -15.75 26.88
CA GLN A 46 -12.57 -16.67 26.89
C GLN A 46 -13.39 -16.55 28.17
N LEU A 47 -14.69 -16.27 28.01
CA LEU A 47 -15.77 -16.54 28.99
C LEU A 47 -16.59 -17.75 28.53
N PRO A 48 -17.34 -18.43 29.44
CA PRO A 48 -17.89 -19.77 29.20
C PRO A 48 -19.14 -19.79 28.30
N ALA A 49 -19.32 -20.95 27.65
CA ALA A 49 -20.11 -21.16 26.44
C ALA A 49 -21.48 -21.82 26.68
N ALA A 50 -22.53 -21.22 26.11
CA ALA A 50 -23.77 -21.87 25.67
C ALA A 50 -24.56 -20.88 24.80
N ASP A 51 -24.11 -20.69 23.54
CA ASP A 51 -24.73 -19.98 22.38
C ASP A 51 -23.68 -19.31 21.46
N SER A 52 -22.40 -19.50 21.75
CA SER A 52 -21.28 -18.75 21.16
C SER A 52 -21.10 -18.84 19.64
N LYS A 53 -21.62 -19.86 18.95
CA LYS A 53 -21.35 -20.03 17.50
C LYS A 53 -22.04 -18.97 16.64
N GLN A 54 -23.29 -18.64 16.94
CA GLN A 54 -24.04 -17.68 16.12
C GLN A 54 -23.51 -16.25 16.34
N THR A 55 -23.08 -15.94 17.56
CA THR A 55 -22.41 -14.67 17.91
C THR A 55 -21.04 -14.55 17.25
N GLU A 56 -20.23 -15.61 17.21
CA GLU A 56 -18.91 -15.59 16.53
C GLU A 56 -19.03 -15.31 15.03
N ASP A 57 -20.02 -15.90 14.35
CA ASP A 57 -20.24 -15.67 12.91
C ASP A 57 -20.69 -14.22 12.64
N LEU A 58 -21.60 -13.69 13.47
CA LEU A 58 -22.07 -12.29 13.38
C LEU A 58 -20.94 -11.28 13.61
N GLU A 59 -20.06 -11.52 14.59
CA GLU A 59 -18.91 -10.65 14.84
C GLU A 59 -17.93 -10.67 13.66
N LEU A 60 -17.65 -11.86 13.11
CA LEU A 60 -16.74 -12.00 11.98
C LEU A 60 -17.25 -11.23 10.75
N ASP A 61 -18.56 -11.30 10.47
CA ASP A 61 -19.20 -10.55 9.40
C ASP A 61 -19.12 -9.03 9.62
N ALA A 62 -19.31 -8.56 10.87
CA ALA A 62 -19.14 -7.15 11.22
C ALA A 62 -17.72 -6.63 10.90
N TYR A 63 -16.68 -7.41 11.21
CA TYR A 63 -15.29 -7.07 10.87
C TYR A 63 -15.03 -7.06 9.35
N TYR A 64 -15.64 -7.96 8.59
CA TYR A 64 -15.52 -7.96 7.13
C TYR A 64 -16.15 -6.72 6.51
N VAL A 65 -17.38 -6.38 6.92
CA VAL A 65 -18.09 -5.18 6.45
C VAL A 65 -17.32 -3.91 6.82
N ALA A 66 -16.87 -3.81 8.07
CA ALA A 66 -16.02 -2.72 8.56
C ALA A 66 -14.75 -2.55 7.71
N THR A 67 -14.07 -3.65 7.39
CA THR A 67 -12.83 -3.58 6.62
C THR A 67 -13.08 -3.21 5.16
N ALA A 68 -14.14 -3.74 4.55
CA ALA A 68 -14.55 -3.34 3.20
C ALA A 68 -14.88 -1.85 3.12
N ARG A 69 -15.58 -1.32 4.14
CA ARG A 69 -15.90 0.11 4.24
C ARG A 69 -14.64 0.95 4.39
N LEU A 70 -13.70 0.56 5.26
CA LEU A 70 -12.43 1.27 5.42
C LEU A 70 -11.63 1.30 4.11
N GLN A 71 -11.56 0.17 3.39
CA GLN A 71 -10.88 0.10 2.10
C GLN A 71 -11.51 1.03 1.05
N GLN A 72 -12.85 1.08 1.01
CA GLN A 72 -13.56 2.00 0.13
C GLN A 72 -13.19 3.45 0.46
N LEU A 73 -13.29 3.86 1.73
CA LEU A 73 -12.95 5.21 2.17
C LEU A 73 -11.50 5.60 1.84
N LEU A 74 -10.57 4.68 2.01
CA LEU A 74 -9.15 4.91 1.69
C LEU A 74 -8.91 5.04 0.18
N THR A 75 -9.68 4.31 -0.63
CA THR A 75 -9.64 4.39 -2.10
C THR A 75 -10.23 5.73 -2.55
N ASP A 76 -11.40 6.10 -2.03
CA ASP A 76 -12.06 7.38 -2.33
C ASP A 76 -11.17 8.57 -1.90
N ALA A 77 -10.53 8.49 -0.74
CA ALA A 77 -9.58 9.49 -0.27
C ALA A 77 -8.32 9.58 -1.15
N ALA A 78 -7.89 8.46 -1.73
CA ALA A 78 -6.77 8.45 -2.66
C ALA A 78 -7.14 9.13 -3.99
N LEU A 79 -8.33 8.85 -4.52
CA LEU A 79 -8.87 9.45 -5.75
C LEU A 79 -9.19 10.94 -5.61
N SER A 80 -9.66 11.37 -4.44
CA SER A 80 -9.97 12.78 -4.16
C SER A 80 -8.71 13.66 -4.06
N ASN A 81 -7.54 13.06 -3.87
CA ASN A 81 -6.30 13.80 -3.69
C ASN A 81 -5.73 14.30 -5.03
N LYS A 82 -6.29 15.41 -5.53
CA LYS A 82 -5.87 16.10 -6.77
C LYS A 82 -4.38 16.48 -6.84
N ASP A 83 -3.70 16.56 -5.69
CA ASP A 83 -2.31 17.04 -5.58
C ASP A 83 -1.28 15.92 -5.81
N VAL A 84 -1.72 14.66 -5.88
CA VAL A 84 -0.83 13.52 -6.14
C VAL A 84 -1.01 13.15 -7.60
N VAL A 85 0.10 13.13 -8.36
CA VAL A 85 0.10 12.56 -9.72
C VAL A 85 -0.61 11.21 -9.63
N PRO A 86 -1.77 11.05 -10.30
CA PRO A 86 -2.56 9.86 -10.14
C PRO A 86 -1.68 8.66 -10.49
N ILE A 87 -1.60 7.66 -9.61
CA ILE A 87 -0.97 6.38 -9.97
C ILE A 87 -1.63 5.85 -11.25
N ASP A 88 -2.92 6.13 -11.42
CA ASP A 88 -3.70 5.90 -12.63
C ASP A 88 -3.10 6.54 -13.90
N TYR A 89 -2.43 7.69 -13.78
CA TYR A 89 -1.72 8.32 -14.91
C TYR A 89 -0.49 7.50 -15.30
N ILE A 90 0.27 7.01 -14.32
CA ILE A 90 1.44 6.16 -14.56
C ILE A 90 1.01 4.82 -15.16
N ASP A 91 -0.10 4.24 -14.68
CA ASP A 91 -0.66 3.00 -15.20
C ASP A 91 -1.19 3.17 -16.63
N ALA A 92 -1.64 4.37 -17.01
CA ALA A 92 -2.07 4.69 -18.37
C ALA A 92 -0.90 4.93 -19.34
N CYS A 93 0.30 5.24 -18.84
CA CYS A 93 1.46 5.50 -19.67
C CYS A 93 2.06 4.22 -20.28
N SER A 94 2.47 4.32 -21.53
CA SER A 94 3.28 3.29 -22.18
C SER A 94 4.61 3.09 -21.44
N VAL A 95 5.23 1.91 -21.60
CA VAL A 95 6.53 1.62 -20.98
C VAL A 95 7.60 2.64 -21.38
N GLY A 96 7.58 3.09 -22.64
CA GLY A 96 8.49 4.11 -23.14
C GLY A 96 8.32 5.45 -22.43
N GLU A 97 7.08 5.94 -22.31
CA GLU A 97 6.77 7.20 -21.60
C GLU A 97 7.16 7.12 -20.12
N ARG A 98 6.92 5.98 -19.45
CA ARG A 98 7.35 5.75 -18.08
C ARG A 98 8.87 5.86 -17.96
N LEU A 99 9.63 5.19 -18.83
CA LEU A 99 11.10 5.26 -18.81
C LEU A 99 11.61 6.67 -19.11
N THR A 100 11.00 7.39 -20.05
CA THR A 100 11.36 8.80 -20.34
C THR A 100 11.07 9.71 -19.15
N LEU A 101 9.92 9.54 -18.48
CA LEU A 101 9.61 10.27 -17.26
C LEU A 101 10.66 10.04 -16.17
N PHE A 102 11.02 8.78 -15.93
CA PHE A 102 12.09 8.45 -14.99
C PHE A 102 13.42 9.04 -15.41
N ALA A 103 13.84 8.89 -16.66
CA ALA A 103 15.07 9.48 -17.18
C ALA A 103 15.15 11.00 -16.93
N ASN A 104 14.05 11.72 -17.16
CA ASN A 104 13.97 13.16 -16.92
C ASN A 104 14.10 13.50 -15.43
N ILE A 105 13.35 12.82 -14.56
CA ILE A 105 13.44 13.03 -13.09
C ILE A 105 14.85 12.71 -12.60
N SER A 106 15.43 11.63 -13.09
CA SER A 106 16.80 11.20 -12.78
C SER A 106 17.83 12.21 -13.23
N SER A 107 17.72 12.75 -14.45
CA SER A 107 18.63 13.80 -14.93
C SER A 107 18.54 15.06 -14.08
N LEU A 108 17.34 15.48 -13.69
CA LEU A 108 17.14 16.64 -12.83
C LEU A 108 17.76 16.41 -11.44
N THR A 109 17.59 15.20 -10.90
CA THR A 109 18.16 14.81 -9.61
C THR A 109 19.68 14.79 -9.67
N ILE A 110 20.27 14.21 -10.73
CA ILE A 110 21.72 14.22 -10.96
C ILE A 110 22.22 15.67 -11.07
N MET A 111 21.59 16.52 -11.88
CA MET A 111 21.98 17.93 -12.00
C MET A 111 21.91 18.65 -10.64
N SER A 112 20.88 18.38 -9.84
CA SER A 112 20.75 18.97 -8.51
C SER A 112 21.87 18.51 -7.57
N ALA A 113 22.21 17.21 -7.58
CA ALA A 113 23.30 16.64 -6.79
C ALA A 113 24.64 17.30 -7.16
N PHE A 114 24.90 17.44 -8.47
CA PHE A 114 26.08 18.13 -8.98
C PHE A 114 26.14 19.60 -8.57
N ALA A 115 25.04 20.33 -8.74
CA ALA A 115 24.97 21.74 -8.36
C ALA A 115 25.24 21.92 -6.85
N ILE A 116 24.67 21.06 -6.01
CA ILE A 116 24.91 21.09 -4.57
C ILE A 116 26.38 20.78 -4.24
N CYS A 117 26.97 19.74 -4.82
CA CYS A 117 28.39 19.43 -4.63
C CYS A 117 29.30 20.59 -5.04
N LEU A 118 29.01 21.26 -6.17
CA LEU A 118 29.76 22.41 -6.65
C LEU A 118 29.62 23.63 -5.72
N ILE A 119 28.41 23.92 -5.24
CA ILE A 119 28.16 25.03 -4.29
C ILE A 119 28.94 24.82 -2.98
N PHE A 120 29.08 23.58 -2.53
CA PHE A 120 29.80 23.23 -1.31
C PHE A 120 31.28 22.91 -1.52
N GLY A 121 31.81 23.12 -2.73
CA GLY A 121 33.25 23.05 -3.03
C GLY A 121 33.82 21.64 -3.12
N GLU A 122 32.99 20.60 -3.26
CA GLU A 122 33.49 19.24 -3.48
C GLU A 122 33.90 19.08 -4.95
N LEU A 123 35.16 18.71 -5.19
CA LEU A 123 35.76 18.62 -6.53
C LEU A 123 35.31 17.38 -7.32
N ASP A 124 34.76 16.37 -6.65
CA ASP A 124 34.33 15.11 -7.28
C ASP A 124 32.86 14.78 -6.95
N PRO A 125 31.89 15.30 -7.73
CA PRO A 125 30.47 15.00 -7.56
C PRO A 125 30.11 13.55 -7.90
N LEU A 126 30.97 12.82 -8.62
CA LEU A 126 30.76 11.42 -8.97
C LEU A 126 31.24 10.46 -7.89
N GLY A 127 31.95 10.97 -6.86
CA GLY A 127 32.44 10.17 -5.74
C GLY A 127 33.38 9.04 -6.16
N GLY A 128 34.21 9.29 -7.18
CA GLY A 128 35.18 8.33 -7.71
C GLY A 128 34.67 7.40 -8.80
N MET A 129 33.41 7.53 -9.23
CA MET A 129 32.86 6.69 -10.30
C MET A 129 33.33 7.17 -11.69
N TRP A 130 34.50 6.69 -12.11
CA TRP A 130 35.09 6.99 -13.42
C TRP A 130 35.05 5.74 -14.31
N LEU A 131 35.20 5.91 -15.63
CA LEU A 131 35.34 4.79 -16.56
C LEU A 131 36.80 4.29 -16.54
N ASP A 132 37.23 3.76 -15.41
CA ASP A 132 38.58 3.23 -15.20
C ASP A 132 38.56 1.80 -14.64
N ALA A 133 39.72 1.13 -14.70
CA ALA A 133 39.87 -0.23 -14.16
C ALA A 133 39.66 -0.28 -12.64
N TYR A 134 39.94 0.83 -11.94
CA TYR A 134 39.73 0.93 -10.49
C TYR A 134 38.25 0.89 -10.11
N THR A 135 37.38 1.58 -10.86
CA THR A 135 35.93 1.54 -10.66
C THR A 135 35.37 0.16 -10.98
N LEU A 136 35.90 -0.52 -12.01
CA LEU A 136 35.53 -1.90 -12.31
C LEU A 136 35.87 -2.85 -11.15
N ASP A 137 37.07 -2.72 -10.58
CA ASP A 137 37.49 -3.51 -9.40
C ASP A 137 36.61 -3.19 -8.18
N ALA A 138 36.35 -1.91 -7.92
CA ALA A 138 35.46 -1.47 -6.85
C ALA A 138 34.04 -2.02 -7.03
N MET A 139 33.49 -2.05 -8.25
CA MET A 139 32.21 -2.70 -8.54
C MET A 139 32.25 -4.20 -8.22
N GLY A 140 33.35 -4.89 -8.54
CA GLY A 140 33.58 -6.27 -8.16
C GLY A 140 33.54 -6.48 -6.64
N GLN A 141 34.20 -5.61 -5.87
CA GLN A 141 34.10 -5.60 -4.41
C GLN A 141 32.66 -5.31 -3.94
N GLY A 142 31.96 -4.40 -4.63
CA GLY A 142 30.55 -4.09 -4.40
C GLY A 142 29.63 -5.30 -4.47
N VAL A 143 29.88 -6.24 -5.39
CA VAL A 143 29.14 -7.50 -5.48
C VAL A 143 29.30 -8.33 -4.20
N LEU A 144 30.50 -8.37 -3.61
CA LEU A 144 30.75 -9.06 -2.34
C LEU A 144 30.04 -8.35 -1.19
N TYR A 145 30.07 -7.02 -1.16
CA TYR A 145 29.31 -6.22 -0.18
C TYR A 145 27.78 -6.32 -0.36
N ALA A 146 27.29 -6.82 -1.50
CA ALA A 146 25.86 -7.08 -1.64
C ALA A 146 25.40 -8.33 -0.87
N LEU A 147 26.30 -9.27 -0.56
CA LEU A 147 25.95 -10.57 0.02
C LEU A 147 25.17 -10.46 1.35
N PRO A 148 25.56 -9.60 2.33
CA PRO A 148 24.77 -9.43 3.54
C PRO A 148 23.37 -8.87 3.26
N LEU A 149 23.24 -7.94 2.31
CA LEU A 149 21.95 -7.37 1.93
C LEU A 149 21.05 -8.45 1.30
N LEU A 150 21.59 -9.24 0.38
CA LEU A 150 20.89 -10.36 -0.25
C LEU A 150 20.47 -11.43 0.76
N ALA A 151 21.34 -11.76 1.70
CA ALA A 151 21.02 -12.71 2.77
C ALA A 151 19.85 -12.19 3.62
N CYS A 152 19.85 -10.90 3.98
CA CYS A 152 18.75 -10.25 4.68
C CYS A 152 17.44 -10.29 3.87
N SER A 153 17.47 -9.98 2.57
CA SER A 153 16.31 -10.05 1.67
C SER A 153 15.72 -11.45 1.52
N ILE A 154 16.59 -12.45 1.43
CA ILE A 154 16.16 -13.85 1.34
C ILE A 154 15.57 -14.29 2.69
N ALA A 155 16.22 -13.95 3.80
CA ALA A 155 15.76 -14.27 5.14
C ALA A 155 14.40 -13.62 5.45
N SER A 156 14.20 -12.34 5.09
CA SER A 156 12.95 -11.61 5.29
C SER A 156 11.77 -12.18 4.49
N ARG A 157 12.04 -12.93 3.43
CA ARG A 157 11.03 -13.56 2.56
C ARG A 157 10.88 -15.07 2.78
N SER A 158 11.78 -15.67 3.55
CA SER A 158 11.74 -17.08 3.90
C SER A 158 10.62 -17.40 4.92
N ALA A 159 10.39 -18.69 5.19
CA ALA A 159 9.44 -19.10 6.23
C ALA A 159 9.78 -18.55 7.63
N LEU A 160 11.03 -18.11 7.84
CA LEU A 160 11.49 -17.48 9.08
C LEU A 160 10.89 -16.10 9.33
N SER A 161 10.23 -15.48 8.33
CA SER A 161 9.57 -14.18 8.52
C SER A 161 8.10 -14.28 8.94
N ARG A 162 7.54 -15.50 9.01
CA ARG A 162 6.20 -15.75 9.58
C ARG A 162 5.94 -15.08 10.95
N PRO A 163 6.90 -15.04 11.91
CA PRO A 163 6.70 -14.35 13.18
C PRO A 163 6.69 -12.81 13.08
N PHE A 164 7.05 -12.22 11.94
CA PHE A 164 7.16 -10.76 11.76
C PHE A 164 6.13 -10.23 10.75
N PRO A 165 4.84 -10.11 11.12
CA PRO A 165 3.79 -9.68 10.20
C PRO A 165 4.02 -8.28 9.63
N VAL A 166 4.64 -7.38 10.41
CA VAL A 166 4.95 -6.00 9.98
C VAL A 166 5.94 -5.98 8.83
N LEU A 167 6.95 -6.86 8.83
CA LEU A 167 7.95 -6.95 7.77
C LEU A 167 7.31 -7.42 6.46
N ARG A 168 6.40 -8.39 6.56
CA ARG A 168 5.61 -8.86 5.42
C ARG A 168 4.72 -7.76 4.86
N GLU A 169 4.00 -7.04 5.71
CA GLU A 169 3.14 -5.92 5.30
C GLU A 169 3.97 -4.83 4.59
N MET A 170 5.16 -4.52 5.11
CA MET A 170 6.10 -3.60 4.47
C MET A 170 6.51 -4.07 3.06
N HIS A 171 6.90 -5.33 2.91
CA HIS A 171 7.28 -5.88 1.60
C HIS A 171 6.11 -5.94 0.62
N GLU A 172 4.90 -6.27 1.08
CA GLU A 172 3.70 -6.25 0.24
C GLU A 172 3.39 -4.82 -0.22
N LEU A 173 3.56 -3.81 0.64
CA LEU A 173 3.37 -2.41 0.28
C LEU A 173 4.46 -1.90 -0.69
N GLN A 174 5.71 -2.27 -0.46
CA GLN A 174 6.81 -1.98 -1.39
C GLN A 174 6.54 -2.61 -2.76
N HIS A 175 6.15 -3.88 -2.79
CA HIS A 175 5.86 -4.58 -4.03
C HIS A 175 4.68 -3.95 -4.76
N ASP A 176 3.59 -3.60 -4.07
CA ASP A 176 2.45 -2.92 -4.68
C ASP A 176 2.86 -1.58 -5.30
N LEU A 177 3.65 -0.76 -4.58
CA LEU A 177 4.16 0.50 -5.11
C LEU A 177 5.02 0.29 -6.36
N LEU A 178 5.93 -0.69 -6.33
CA LEU A 178 6.82 -1.00 -7.45
C LEU A 178 6.10 -1.64 -8.63
N ARG A 179 4.99 -2.33 -8.39
CA ARG A 179 4.23 -3.03 -9.43
C ARG A 179 3.68 -2.07 -10.47
N HIS A 180 3.17 -0.91 -10.06
CA HIS A 180 2.68 0.13 -10.99
C HIS A 180 3.78 0.61 -11.97
N PHE A 181 5.01 0.70 -11.47
CA PHE A 181 6.14 1.12 -12.29
C PHE A 181 6.71 0.02 -13.17
N THR A 182 6.68 -1.23 -12.72
CA THR A 182 7.37 -2.35 -13.38
C THR A 182 6.44 -3.28 -14.17
N ALA A 183 5.13 -3.03 -14.11
CA ALA A 183 4.13 -3.72 -14.91
C ALA A 183 4.47 -3.60 -16.41
N ASP A 184 4.43 -4.73 -17.10
CA ASP A 184 4.67 -4.87 -18.55
C ASP A 184 6.09 -4.53 -19.03
N MET A 185 7.03 -4.26 -18.11
CA MET A 185 8.43 -4.05 -18.45
C MET A 185 9.16 -5.39 -18.66
N THR A 186 9.94 -5.47 -19.74
CA THR A 186 10.93 -6.53 -19.94
C THR A 186 12.05 -6.45 -18.90
N LEU A 187 12.82 -7.52 -18.72
CA LEU A 187 13.95 -7.55 -17.78
C LEU A 187 14.97 -6.44 -18.07
N ALA A 188 15.28 -6.19 -19.34
CA ALA A 188 16.21 -5.12 -19.74
C ALA A 188 15.66 -3.73 -19.37
N GLN A 189 14.37 -3.49 -19.61
CA GLN A 189 13.71 -2.23 -19.24
C GLN A 189 13.67 -2.03 -17.72
N ARG A 190 13.46 -3.09 -16.94
CA ARG A 190 13.57 -3.03 -15.47
C ARG A 190 14.99 -2.70 -15.00
N GLY A 191 15.99 -3.26 -15.67
CA GLY A 191 17.40 -2.91 -15.42
C GLY A 191 17.68 -1.43 -15.67
N ILE A 192 17.22 -0.89 -16.80
CA ILE A 192 17.35 0.53 -17.14
C ILE A 192 16.61 1.40 -16.11
N TRP A 193 15.38 1.03 -15.75
CA TRP A 193 14.60 1.71 -14.72
C TRP A 193 15.31 1.72 -13.37
N LEU A 194 15.90 0.59 -12.95
CA LEU A 194 16.69 0.51 -11.72
C LEU A 194 17.89 1.46 -11.76
N VAL A 195 18.60 1.55 -12.88
CA VAL A 195 19.71 2.52 -13.03
C VAL A 195 19.20 3.95 -12.87
N PHE A 196 18.08 4.30 -13.50
CA PHE A 196 17.49 5.62 -13.37
C PHE A 196 17.05 5.93 -11.94
N VAL A 197 16.57 4.98 -11.16
CA VAL A 197 16.16 5.26 -9.77
C VAL A 197 17.35 5.26 -8.81
N LEU A 198 18.23 4.27 -8.91
CA LEU A 198 19.30 4.05 -7.93
C LEU A 198 20.45 5.03 -8.09
N LEU A 199 20.94 5.27 -9.31
CA LEU A 199 22.13 6.08 -9.51
C LEU A 199 21.95 7.54 -9.03
N PRO A 200 20.87 8.26 -9.39
CA PRO A 200 20.63 9.60 -8.86
C PRO A 200 20.42 9.61 -7.35
N SER A 201 19.75 8.59 -6.81
CA SER A 201 19.52 8.48 -5.36
C SER A 201 20.83 8.30 -4.61
N LEU A 202 21.75 7.49 -5.13
CA LEU A 202 23.08 7.30 -4.53
C LEU A 202 23.93 8.57 -4.63
N LEU A 203 23.93 9.28 -5.76
CA LEU A 203 24.62 10.55 -5.89
C LEU A 203 24.08 11.61 -4.92
N LEU A 204 22.75 11.70 -4.78
CA LEU A 204 22.12 12.64 -3.86
C LEU A 204 22.35 12.27 -2.38
N LEU A 205 22.35 10.98 -2.06
CA LEU A 205 22.49 10.53 -0.68
C LEU A 205 23.94 10.44 -0.22
N LEU A 206 24.91 10.14 -1.09
CA LEU A 206 26.29 9.88 -0.67
C LEU A 206 27.19 11.11 -0.87
N PRO A 207 27.64 11.47 -2.10
CA PRO A 207 28.52 12.62 -2.29
C PRO A 207 27.88 13.94 -1.90
N THR A 208 26.61 14.15 -2.25
CA THR A 208 25.94 15.41 -1.89
C THR A 208 25.77 15.58 -0.38
N SER A 209 25.39 14.53 0.36
CA SER A 209 25.27 14.64 1.83
C SER A 209 26.63 14.86 2.50
N LYS A 210 27.69 14.20 2.02
CA LYS A 210 29.06 14.41 2.50
C LYS A 210 29.47 15.87 2.31
N ALA A 211 29.29 16.42 1.10
CA ALA A 211 29.64 17.81 0.81
C ALA A 211 28.92 18.80 1.74
N VAL A 212 27.60 18.63 1.91
CA VAL A 212 26.78 19.46 2.82
C VAL A 212 27.26 19.36 4.26
N LEU A 213 27.60 18.16 4.74
CA LEU A 213 28.00 17.94 6.13
C LEU A 213 29.42 18.41 6.43
N VAL A 214 30.34 18.26 5.48
CA VAL A 214 31.70 18.83 5.59
C VAL A 214 31.60 20.35 5.67
N TRP A 215 30.78 20.97 4.82
CA TRP A 215 30.56 22.41 4.87
C TRP A 215 29.87 22.85 6.16
N ALA A 216 28.80 22.15 6.59
CA ALA A 216 28.10 22.47 7.83
C ALA A 216 29.02 22.31 9.05
N GLY A 217 29.88 21.29 9.05
CA GLY A 217 30.91 21.07 10.06
C GLY A 217 31.91 22.22 10.10
N ALA A 218 32.44 22.64 8.94
CA ALA A 218 33.34 23.78 8.84
C ALA A 218 32.68 25.09 9.30
N PHE A 219 31.42 25.32 8.91
CA PHE A 219 30.64 26.48 9.32
C PHE A 219 30.40 26.50 10.84
N PHE A 220 29.98 25.37 11.42
CA PHE A 220 29.75 25.24 12.86
C PHE A 220 31.06 25.38 13.63
N GLN A 221 32.15 24.81 13.12
CA GLN A 221 33.49 24.96 13.68
C GLN A 221 33.91 26.43 13.67
N GLN A 222 33.72 27.15 12.56
CA GLN A 222 34.05 28.57 12.48
C GLN A 222 33.16 29.42 13.39
N ALA A 223 31.84 29.20 13.38
CA ALA A 223 30.89 30.00 14.14
C ALA A 223 30.99 29.78 15.66
N LEU A 224 31.11 28.52 16.11
CA LEU A 224 31.18 28.20 17.54
C LEU A 224 32.59 28.20 18.10
N LEU A 225 33.60 27.67 17.39
CA LEU A 225 34.94 27.71 17.96
C LEU A 225 35.48 29.13 18.00
N GLN A 226 35.16 30.03 17.08
CA GLN A 226 35.62 31.42 17.24
C GLN A 226 34.98 32.12 18.44
N THR A 227 33.71 31.82 18.76
CA THR A 227 33.04 32.46 19.92
C THR A 227 33.40 31.82 21.25
N TRP A 228 33.76 30.53 21.28
CA TRP A 228 33.98 29.76 22.51
C TRP A 228 35.44 29.36 22.75
N ALA A 229 36.26 29.18 21.72
CA ALA A 229 37.67 28.78 21.89
C ALA A 229 38.49 29.87 22.60
N ASP A 230 38.18 31.14 22.36
CA ASP A 230 38.76 32.26 23.11
C ASP A 230 38.46 32.19 24.61
N LYS A 231 37.38 31.51 25.00
CA LYS A 231 36.95 31.41 26.41
C LYS A 231 37.32 30.11 27.09
N LEU A 232 37.43 29.00 26.36
CA LEU A 232 37.54 27.68 26.97
C LEU A 232 38.93 27.03 26.88
N SER A 233 39.88 27.56 26.10
CA SER A 233 41.21 26.95 25.93
C SER A 233 41.20 25.43 25.67
N LEU A 234 40.08 24.90 25.19
CA LEU A 234 39.93 23.49 24.84
C LEU A 234 40.66 23.32 23.51
N GLY A 235 41.85 22.73 23.57
CA GLY A 235 42.66 22.40 22.40
C GLY A 235 41.85 21.63 21.35
N HIS A 236 42.31 21.70 20.09
CA HIS A 236 41.67 21.10 18.91
C HIS A 236 41.11 19.70 19.17
N ILE A 237 39.80 19.60 19.41
CA ILE A 237 39.11 18.32 19.45
C ILE A 237 39.01 17.84 18.00
N SER A 238 39.96 17.01 17.59
CA SER A 238 39.87 16.30 16.32
C SER A 238 38.70 15.33 16.41
N LEU A 239 37.67 15.54 15.59
CA LEU A 239 36.53 14.62 15.43
C LEU A 239 36.96 13.23 14.90
N GLY A 240 38.25 13.02 14.60
CA GLY A 240 38.87 11.72 14.40
C GLY A 240 38.08 10.80 13.46
N PRO A 241 38.00 9.49 13.75
CA PRO A 241 37.27 8.54 12.93
C PRO A 241 35.74 8.76 12.94
N LEU A 242 35.21 9.49 13.95
CA LEU A 242 33.79 9.79 14.03
C LEU A 242 33.32 10.67 12.85
N GLY A 243 34.19 11.58 12.40
CA GLY A 243 33.92 12.45 11.25
C GLY A 243 33.70 11.71 9.93
N GLN A 244 34.24 10.48 9.79
CA GLN A 244 34.04 9.66 8.59
C GLN A 244 32.75 8.83 8.65
N VAL A 245 32.28 8.46 9.84
CA VAL A 245 31.06 7.64 10.01
C VAL A 245 29.79 8.50 10.06
N LEU A 246 29.91 9.76 10.51
CA LEU A 246 28.77 10.65 10.68
C LEU A 246 28.00 10.93 9.37
N PRO A 247 28.65 11.21 8.21
CA PRO A 247 27.92 11.47 6.97
C PRO A 247 27.08 10.28 6.47
N PRO A 248 27.60 9.04 6.41
CA PRO A 248 26.79 7.86 6.12
C PRO A 248 25.57 7.69 7.03
N VAL A 249 25.73 7.91 8.34
CA VAL A 249 24.64 7.75 9.31
C VAL A 249 23.55 8.80 9.09
N LEU A 250 23.93 10.07 8.90
CA LEU A 250 22.97 11.16 8.66
C LEU A 250 22.26 11.01 7.31
N SER A 251 22.99 10.58 6.28
CA SER A 251 22.40 10.21 4.99
C SER A 251 21.40 9.06 5.13
N GLY A 252 21.77 8.04 5.90
CA GLY A 252 20.88 6.96 6.29
C GLY A 252 19.59 7.48 6.93
N CYS A 253 19.71 8.31 7.97
CA CYS A 253 18.55 8.90 8.64
C CYS A 253 17.65 9.70 7.70
N LEU A 254 18.22 10.45 6.75
CA LEU A 254 17.46 11.22 5.75
C LEU A 254 16.72 10.29 4.77
N ALA A 255 17.39 9.26 4.27
CA ALA A 255 16.78 8.25 3.40
C ALA A 255 15.68 7.48 4.13
N GLY A 256 15.92 7.11 5.39
CA GLY A 256 14.94 6.50 6.27
C GLY A 256 13.73 7.38 6.47
N PHE A 257 13.93 8.68 6.70
CA PHE A 257 12.83 9.64 6.84
C PHE A 257 11.98 9.72 5.56
N ALA A 258 12.63 9.84 4.40
CA ALA A 258 11.94 9.83 3.11
C ALA A 258 11.13 8.55 2.91
N ALA A 259 11.72 7.38 3.19
CA ALA A 259 11.02 6.09 3.13
C ALA A 259 9.84 6.04 4.11
N ALA A 260 10.02 6.49 5.35
CA ALA A 260 8.96 6.56 6.34
C ALA A 260 7.78 7.41 5.85
N CYS A 261 8.05 8.56 5.22
CA CYS A 261 7.03 9.42 4.62
C CYS A 261 6.25 8.70 3.50
N CYS A 262 6.90 7.85 2.70
CA CYS A 262 6.23 7.05 1.67
C CYS A 262 5.26 5.99 2.24
N PHE A 263 5.55 5.44 3.43
CA PHE A 263 4.71 4.42 4.08
C PHE A 263 3.76 4.98 5.14
N ASN A 264 3.94 6.24 5.54
CA ASN A 264 3.10 6.88 6.54
C ASN A 264 1.68 7.12 6.00
N VAL A 265 0.73 7.26 6.91
CA VAL A 265 -0.66 7.56 6.53
C VAL A 265 -0.74 9.00 6.05
N ARG A 266 -1.38 9.20 4.89
CA ARG A 266 -1.53 10.54 4.31
C ARG A 266 -2.48 11.40 5.16
N PRO A 267 -2.24 12.71 5.30
CA PRO A 267 -3.11 13.60 6.08
C PRO A 267 -4.59 13.53 5.68
N LYS A 268 -4.89 13.52 4.36
CA LYS A 268 -6.27 13.40 3.85
C LYS A 268 -6.93 12.05 4.21
N GLN A 269 -6.17 10.96 4.27
CA GLN A 269 -6.69 9.67 4.73
C GLN A 269 -7.01 9.70 6.23
N ILE A 270 -6.17 10.37 7.03
CA ILE A 270 -6.43 10.57 8.47
C ILE A 270 -7.73 11.34 8.66
N GLU A 271 -7.95 12.40 7.90
CA GLU A 271 -9.15 13.23 7.94
C GLU A 271 -10.41 12.45 7.57
N VAL A 272 -10.42 11.78 6.40
CA VAL A 272 -11.57 10.98 5.94
C VAL A 272 -11.91 9.86 6.93
N VAL A 273 -10.91 9.16 7.47
CA VAL A 273 -11.15 8.10 8.47
C VAL A 273 -11.62 8.71 9.78
N ARG A 274 -11.09 9.85 10.23
CA ARG A 274 -11.55 10.54 11.45
C ARG A 274 -13.02 10.95 11.33
N ASP A 275 -13.43 11.49 10.18
CA ASP A 275 -14.81 11.89 9.95
C ASP A 275 -15.74 10.67 9.83
N ALA A 276 -15.27 9.60 9.19
CA ALA A 276 -15.99 8.33 9.16
C ALA A 276 -16.16 7.72 10.56
N LEU A 277 -15.15 7.84 11.43
CA LEU A 277 -15.22 7.35 12.82
C LEU A 277 -16.21 8.16 13.66
N ARG A 278 -16.32 9.47 13.43
CA ARG A 278 -17.32 10.33 14.08
C ARG A 278 -18.74 9.99 13.64
N ASN A 279 -18.93 9.58 12.39
CA ASN A 279 -20.22 9.27 11.79
C ASN A 279 -20.53 7.76 11.70
N ALA A 280 -19.73 6.90 12.32
CA ALA A 280 -19.82 5.45 12.16
C ALA A 280 -21.20 4.91 12.60
N ASP A 281 -21.68 5.33 13.78
CA ASP A 281 -22.96 4.84 14.32
C ASP A 281 -24.13 5.21 13.40
N ALA A 282 -24.15 6.45 12.91
CA ALA A 282 -25.18 6.92 11.98
C ALA A 282 -25.13 6.18 10.65
N TYR A 283 -23.92 5.97 10.11
CA TYR A 283 -23.73 5.24 8.86
C TYR A 283 -24.22 3.80 8.95
N PHE A 284 -23.81 3.05 9.97
CA PHE A 284 -24.18 1.63 10.08
C PHE A 284 -25.67 1.44 10.35
N ARG A 285 -26.30 2.31 11.14
CA ARG A 285 -27.76 2.33 11.31
C ARG A 285 -28.48 2.55 9.99
N LEU A 286 -28.04 3.52 9.19
CA LEU A 286 -28.64 3.80 7.87
C LEU A 286 -28.45 2.65 6.88
N THR A 287 -27.26 2.04 6.84
CA THR A 287 -27.01 0.90 5.94
C THR A 287 -27.84 -0.33 6.30
N GLN A 288 -28.08 -0.58 7.59
CA GLN A 288 -28.94 -1.69 8.01
C GLN A 288 -30.41 -1.41 7.74
N ALA A 289 -30.88 -0.18 7.98
CA ALA A 289 -32.24 0.23 7.61
C ALA A 289 -32.49 0.09 6.10
N GLN A 290 -31.50 0.46 5.27
CA GLN A 290 -31.56 0.27 3.81
C GLN A 290 -31.57 -1.21 3.42
N ALA A 291 -30.78 -2.05 4.08
CA ALA A 291 -30.76 -3.49 3.82
C ALA A 291 -32.11 -4.16 4.21
N ALA A 292 -32.68 -3.76 5.36
CA ALA A 292 -33.99 -4.23 5.81
C ALA A 292 -35.10 -3.78 4.85
N GLY A 293 -35.11 -2.52 4.43
CA GLY A 293 -36.07 -2.00 3.46
C GLY A 293 -35.96 -2.69 2.08
N ALA A 294 -34.73 -2.97 1.62
CA ALA A 294 -34.51 -3.72 0.38
C ALA A 294 -34.96 -5.18 0.48
N ALA A 295 -34.86 -5.79 1.67
CA ALA A 295 -35.38 -7.13 1.92
C ALA A 295 -36.92 -7.16 1.93
N ALA A 296 -37.56 -6.17 2.55
CA ALA A 296 -39.02 -6.02 2.58
C ALA A 296 -39.61 -5.76 1.18
N ALA A 297 -38.89 -5.03 0.32
CA ALA A 297 -39.31 -4.74 -1.04
C ALA A 297 -39.24 -5.96 -2.00
N ARG A 298 -38.60 -7.07 -1.60
CA ARG A 298 -38.59 -8.29 -2.43
C ARG A 298 -39.96 -8.98 -2.31
N PRO A 299 -40.76 -9.05 -3.39
CA PRO A 299 -42.06 -9.70 -3.33
C PRO A 299 -41.85 -11.16 -2.91
N SER A 300 -42.51 -11.56 -1.82
CA SER A 300 -42.40 -12.91 -1.29
C SER A 300 -42.74 -13.92 -2.39
N PRO A 301 -41.84 -14.86 -2.73
CA PRO A 301 -42.05 -15.81 -3.81
C PRO A 301 -43.26 -16.76 -3.57
N LYS A 302 -43.82 -16.76 -2.35
CA LYS A 302 -45.04 -17.51 -2.03
C LYS A 302 -46.31 -16.92 -2.67
N ALA A 303 -46.34 -15.64 -3.01
CA ALA A 303 -47.50 -15.03 -3.67
C ALA A 303 -47.58 -15.33 -5.19
N GLN A 304 -46.53 -15.89 -5.79
CA GLN A 304 -46.45 -16.12 -7.24
C GLN A 304 -46.84 -17.55 -7.67
N ARG A 305 -47.32 -18.40 -6.75
CA ARG A 305 -47.62 -19.82 -7.03
C ARG A 305 -49.10 -20.14 -7.32
N SER A 306 -50.00 -19.16 -7.38
CA SER A 306 -51.43 -19.43 -7.62
C SER A 306 -52.12 -18.47 -8.59
N THR A 307 -51.45 -18.12 -9.68
CA THR A 307 -52.16 -17.74 -10.92
C THR A 307 -51.67 -18.66 -12.03
N ARG A 308 -52.11 -19.92 -11.96
CA ARG A 308 -52.20 -20.76 -13.14
C ARG A 308 -53.07 -19.98 -14.14
N PRO A 309 -52.59 -19.60 -15.33
CA PRO A 309 -53.43 -18.91 -16.29
C PRO A 309 -54.57 -19.86 -16.67
N LEU A 310 -55.77 -19.59 -16.15
CA LEU A 310 -56.99 -20.22 -16.61
C LEU A 310 -57.17 -19.80 -18.07
N LEU A 311 -57.13 -20.79 -18.97
CA LEU A 311 -57.61 -20.63 -20.34
C LEU A 311 -59.01 -20.00 -20.32
N PRO A 312 -59.34 -19.14 -21.30
CA PRO A 312 -60.66 -18.51 -21.38
C PRO A 312 -61.75 -19.58 -21.56
N PRO A 313 -62.84 -19.54 -20.78
CA PRO A 313 -63.98 -20.41 -20.98
C PRO A 313 -64.85 -19.89 -22.13
N ALA A 314 -65.30 -20.81 -22.98
CA ALA A 314 -66.32 -20.56 -23.98
C ALA A 314 -67.67 -20.22 -23.30
N ALA A 315 -68.42 -19.35 -23.94
CA ALA A 315 -69.70 -18.81 -23.50
C ALA A 315 -70.77 -19.88 -23.24
N GLY A 316 -71.55 -19.72 -22.17
CA GLY A 316 -72.71 -20.57 -21.89
C GLY A 316 -73.44 -20.18 -20.60
N ALA A 317 -74.50 -19.40 -20.79
CA ALA A 317 -75.64 -19.04 -19.94
C ALA A 317 -75.91 -19.71 -18.56
N ALA A 318 -76.54 -18.86 -17.72
CA ALA A 318 -77.59 -19.14 -16.71
C ALA A 318 -77.23 -19.11 -15.21
N MET A 319 -77.89 -18.17 -14.51
CA MET A 319 -78.20 -18.05 -13.07
C MET A 319 -79.06 -19.25 -12.56
N PRO A 320 -79.44 -19.41 -11.25
CA PRO A 320 -79.34 -18.51 -10.08
C PRO A 320 -78.95 -19.17 -8.70
N THR A 321 -78.69 -18.29 -7.71
CA THR A 321 -78.95 -18.41 -6.23
C THR A 321 -78.54 -19.66 -5.43
N MET A 322 -77.72 -19.49 -4.38
CA MET A 322 -78.15 -19.40 -2.96
C MET A 322 -76.96 -19.43 -1.97
N PHE A 323 -77.09 -18.61 -0.92
CA PHE A 323 -76.59 -18.74 0.45
C PHE A 323 -75.27 -19.49 0.71
N ALA A 324 -74.22 -18.76 1.08
CA ALA A 324 -73.15 -19.26 1.93
C ALA A 324 -72.93 -18.29 3.11
N THR A 325 -73.05 -18.87 4.29
CA THR A 325 -73.12 -18.25 5.61
C THR A 325 -71.77 -17.61 5.98
N SER A 326 -71.82 -16.32 6.31
CA SER A 326 -70.76 -15.55 6.95
C SER A 326 -70.39 -16.17 8.30
N THR A 327 -69.24 -16.85 8.38
CA THR A 327 -68.57 -17.18 9.65
C THR A 327 -67.63 -16.04 9.99
N LEU A 328 -68.10 -15.19 10.89
CA LEU A 328 -67.48 -13.94 11.33
C LEU A 328 -67.12 -14.12 12.80
N ALA A 329 -66.08 -14.92 13.09
CA ALA A 329 -65.52 -15.10 14.42
C ALA A 329 -64.23 -15.94 14.32
N ASP A 330 -63.07 -15.27 14.22
CA ASP A 330 -61.74 -15.75 14.66
C ASP A 330 -60.62 -14.79 14.19
N GLY A 331 -60.72 -13.50 14.55
CA GLY A 331 -59.80 -12.47 14.05
C GLY A 331 -59.18 -11.53 15.09
N LEU A 332 -59.32 -11.81 16.39
CA LEU A 332 -58.97 -10.85 17.46
C LEU A 332 -57.80 -11.27 18.36
N THR A 333 -57.10 -12.36 18.06
CA THR A 333 -55.94 -12.82 18.86
C THR A 333 -54.59 -12.70 18.15
N SER A 334 -54.54 -12.27 16.88
CA SER A 334 -53.29 -12.21 16.09
C SER A 334 -52.53 -10.89 16.18
N SER A 335 -53.13 -9.80 16.71
CA SER A 335 -52.49 -8.47 16.66
C SER A 335 -51.43 -8.25 17.75
N TYR A 336 -51.41 -9.07 18.81
CA TYR A 336 -50.45 -8.89 19.91
C TYR A 336 -49.12 -9.61 19.67
N GLU A 337 -49.11 -10.68 18.87
CA GLU A 337 -47.87 -11.38 18.52
C GLU A 337 -47.03 -10.60 17.50
N GLU A 338 -47.67 -9.81 16.61
CA GLU A 338 -46.95 -8.97 15.63
C GLU A 338 -46.21 -7.79 16.29
N GLU A 339 -46.77 -7.17 17.34
CA GLU A 339 -46.11 -6.05 18.03
C GLU A 339 -44.85 -6.50 18.81
N GLU A 340 -44.88 -7.69 19.44
CA GLU A 340 -43.70 -8.22 20.15
C GLU A 340 -42.57 -8.66 19.19
N GLU A 341 -42.92 -9.17 18.01
CA GLU A 341 -41.92 -9.53 16.99
C GLU A 341 -41.23 -8.29 16.39
N GLU A 342 -41.97 -7.20 16.16
CA GLU A 342 -41.40 -5.94 15.67
C GLU A 342 -40.41 -5.31 16.67
N GLU A 343 -40.75 -5.30 17.96
CA GLU A 343 -39.87 -4.74 18.99
C GLU A 343 -38.58 -5.58 19.15
N GLN A 344 -38.67 -6.90 19.10
CA GLN A 344 -37.49 -7.78 19.12
C GLN A 344 -36.61 -7.60 17.88
N GLN A 345 -37.20 -7.39 16.71
CA GLN A 345 -36.47 -7.14 15.48
C GLN A 345 -35.76 -5.76 15.50
N GLU A 346 -36.37 -4.73 16.07
CA GLU A 346 -35.73 -3.42 16.27
C GLU A 346 -34.53 -3.52 17.23
N VAL A 347 -34.66 -4.25 18.34
CA VAL A 347 -33.56 -4.46 19.29
C VAL A 347 -32.40 -5.23 18.64
N ALA A 348 -32.69 -6.25 17.83
CA ALA A 348 -31.64 -7.03 17.14
C ALA A 348 -30.88 -6.19 16.10
N THR A 349 -31.57 -5.35 15.32
CA THR A 349 -30.93 -4.48 14.31
C THR A 349 -30.10 -3.38 14.98
N THR A 350 -30.60 -2.75 16.03
CA THR A 350 -29.82 -1.72 16.74
C THR A 350 -28.55 -2.28 17.37
N ALA A 351 -28.60 -3.48 17.97
CA ALA A 351 -27.42 -4.18 18.49
C ALA A 351 -26.40 -4.50 17.39
N SER A 352 -26.87 -5.00 16.24
CA SER A 352 -26.01 -5.30 15.08
C SER A 352 -25.31 -4.04 14.54
N SER A 353 -26.02 -2.91 14.43
CA SER A 353 -25.45 -1.65 13.93
C SER A 353 -24.33 -1.12 14.82
N LYS A 354 -24.50 -1.25 16.14
CA LYS A 354 -23.50 -0.85 17.14
C LYS A 354 -22.26 -1.74 17.06
N ALA A 355 -22.45 -3.06 16.96
CA ALA A 355 -21.35 -4.00 16.78
C ALA A 355 -20.52 -3.71 15.52
N ALA A 356 -21.18 -3.38 14.40
CA ALA A 356 -20.50 -2.99 13.15
C ALA A 356 -19.71 -1.67 13.29
N ALA A 357 -20.26 -0.68 13.99
CA ALA A 357 -19.58 0.58 14.27
C ALA A 357 -18.34 0.40 15.16
N ASP A 358 -18.45 -0.43 16.20
CA ASP A 358 -17.34 -0.75 17.10
C ASP A 358 -16.26 -1.58 16.37
N ALA A 359 -16.66 -2.55 15.54
CA ALA A 359 -15.74 -3.26 14.66
C ALA A 359 -15.01 -2.30 13.71
N PHE A 360 -15.70 -1.32 13.12
CA PHE A 360 -15.09 -0.30 12.27
C PHE A 360 -14.08 0.58 13.01
N ARG A 361 -14.39 0.99 14.25
CA ARG A 361 -13.44 1.72 15.11
C ARG A 361 -12.18 0.91 15.37
N MET A 362 -12.34 -0.36 15.73
CA MET A 362 -11.23 -1.27 16.03
C MET A 362 -10.37 -1.52 14.79
N VAL A 363 -10.97 -1.86 13.65
CA VAL A 363 -10.26 -2.10 12.38
C VAL A 363 -9.48 -0.85 11.95
N SER A 364 -10.09 0.33 12.03
CA SER A 364 -9.44 1.59 11.69
C SER A 364 -8.24 1.87 12.59
N MET A 365 -8.38 1.65 13.91
CA MET A 365 -7.28 1.83 14.86
C MET A 365 -6.13 0.85 14.60
N VAL A 366 -6.44 -0.43 14.38
CA VAL A 366 -5.45 -1.46 14.04
C VAL A 366 -4.72 -1.11 12.75
N TRP A 367 -5.44 -0.63 11.73
CA TRP A 367 -4.85 -0.17 10.48
C TRP A 367 -3.89 1.01 10.66
N PHE A 368 -4.24 2.03 11.46
CA PHE A 368 -3.32 3.14 11.76
C PHE A 368 -2.06 2.66 12.47
N LEU A 369 -2.21 1.75 13.43
CA LEU A 369 -1.08 1.18 14.17
C LEU A 369 -0.18 0.33 13.27
N SER A 370 -0.75 -0.47 12.37
CA SER A 370 0.01 -1.28 11.41
C SER A 370 0.84 -0.37 10.49
N ARG A 371 0.23 0.67 9.92
CA ARG A 371 0.89 1.66 9.06
C ARG A 371 2.02 2.39 9.77
N ARG A 372 1.82 2.81 11.02
CA ARG A 372 2.87 3.47 11.82
C ARG A 372 4.04 2.52 12.11
N ARG A 373 3.77 1.24 12.37
CA ARG A 373 4.81 0.22 12.59
C ARG A 373 5.60 -0.04 11.31
N VAL A 374 4.92 -0.18 10.17
CA VAL A 374 5.55 -0.33 8.86
C VAL A 374 6.43 0.88 8.53
N ALA A 375 5.93 2.10 8.73
CA ALA A 375 6.71 3.32 8.47
C ALA A 375 7.98 3.41 9.33
N ARG A 376 7.91 3.05 10.62
CA ARG A 376 9.08 2.99 11.51
C ARG A 376 10.06 1.89 11.11
N LEU A 377 9.57 0.72 10.73
CA LEU A 377 10.42 -0.37 10.27
C LEU A 377 11.14 0.01 8.98
N SER A 378 10.42 0.62 8.04
CA SER A 378 10.98 1.13 6.78
C SER A 378 12.03 2.22 7.02
N TYR A 379 11.78 3.13 7.98
CA TYR A 379 12.78 4.11 8.43
C TYR A 379 14.09 3.42 8.84
N MET A 380 14.00 2.46 9.76
CA MET A 380 15.18 1.79 10.31
C MET A 380 15.93 1.00 9.25
N LEU A 381 15.24 0.18 8.46
CA LEU A 381 15.87 -0.65 7.44
C LEU A 381 16.50 0.18 6.31
N THR A 382 15.81 1.23 5.84
CA THR A 382 16.37 2.11 4.81
C THR A 382 17.55 2.90 5.35
N SER A 383 17.49 3.37 6.61
CA SER A 383 18.61 4.07 7.24
C SER A 383 19.84 3.19 7.35
N LEU A 384 19.66 1.96 7.82
CA LEU A 384 20.75 0.98 7.93
C LEU A 384 21.34 0.63 6.57
N ASN A 385 20.51 0.43 5.55
CA ASN A 385 20.97 0.12 4.19
C ASN A 385 21.79 1.27 3.60
N VAL A 386 21.32 2.51 3.69
CA VAL A 386 22.04 3.66 3.14
C VAL A 386 23.30 3.98 3.95
N ALA A 387 23.24 3.87 5.28
CA ALA A 387 24.45 4.01 6.11
C ALA A 387 25.49 2.93 5.79
N TYR A 388 25.05 1.68 5.59
CA TYR A 388 25.92 0.59 5.15
C TYR A 388 26.60 0.89 3.80
N LEU A 389 25.82 1.33 2.81
CA LEU A 389 26.37 1.73 1.50
C LEU A 389 27.34 2.91 1.61
N GLY A 390 27.09 3.86 2.51
CA GLY A 390 28.02 4.95 2.80
C GLY A 390 29.33 4.46 3.44
N VAL A 391 29.27 3.47 4.34
CA VAL A 391 30.48 2.83 4.89
C VAL A 391 31.26 2.10 3.79
N VAL A 392 30.59 1.36 2.90
CA VAL A 392 31.22 0.72 1.74
C VAL A 392 31.88 1.75 0.82
N TRP A 393 31.22 2.88 0.60
CA TRP A 393 31.79 3.97 -0.18
C TRP A 393 33.08 4.52 0.44
N HIS A 394 33.07 4.79 1.75
CA HIS A 394 34.28 5.26 2.44
C HIS A 394 35.40 4.22 2.47
N ALA A 395 35.06 2.94 2.61
CA ALA A 395 36.05 1.86 2.64
C ALA A 395 36.75 1.66 1.29
N THR A 396 36.01 1.83 0.19
CA THR A 396 36.52 1.62 -1.18
C THR A 396 37.02 2.90 -1.85
N GLY A 397 36.63 4.07 -1.34
CA GLY A 397 36.91 5.36 -1.96
C GLY A 397 36.27 5.55 -3.34
N ASN A 398 35.32 4.67 -3.72
CA ASN A 398 34.73 4.66 -5.06
C ASN A 398 33.23 4.34 -5.00
N LEU A 399 32.40 5.21 -5.57
CA LEU A 399 30.94 5.06 -5.58
C LEU A 399 30.45 3.87 -6.44
N GLY A 400 31.30 3.31 -7.31
CA GLY A 400 31.01 2.10 -8.07
C GLY A 400 30.70 0.89 -7.18
N ALA A 401 31.40 0.74 -6.05
CA ALA A 401 31.15 -0.36 -5.11
C ALA A 401 29.75 -0.35 -4.49
N PRO A 402 29.29 0.73 -3.81
CA PRO A 402 27.93 0.81 -3.30
C PRO A 402 26.88 0.80 -4.41
N ALA A 403 27.17 1.33 -5.61
CA ALA A 403 26.26 1.27 -6.74
C ALA A 403 26.00 -0.17 -7.21
N ALA A 404 27.06 -0.97 -7.37
CA ALA A 404 26.93 -2.39 -7.72
C ALA A 404 26.19 -3.17 -6.61
N ALA A 405 26.52 -2.92 -5.34
CA ALA A 405 25.84 -3.55 -4.20
C ALA A 405 24.34 -3.23 -4.16
N ALA A 406 23.98 -1.95 -4.30
CA ALA A 406 22.60 -1.49 -4.31
C ALA A 406 21.81 -2.03 -5.51
N PHE A 407 22.42 -2.05 -6.70
CA PHE A 407 21.80 -2.58 -7.91
C PHE A 407 21.49 -4.07 -7.77
N LEU A 408 22.46 -4.87 -7.30
CA LEU A 408 22.28 -6.30 -7.12
C LEU A 408 21.21 -6.61 -6.06
N HIS A 409 21.22 -5.89 -4.95
CA HIS A 409 20.19 -6.01 -3.91
C HIS A 409 18.79 -5.65 -4.44
N ALA A 410 18.64 -4.53 -5.15
CA ALA A 410 17.35 -4.12 -5.72
C ALA A 410 16.84 -5.09 -6.80
N ALA A 411 17.74 -5.58 -7.65
CA ALA A 411 17.41 -6.59 -8.67
C ALA A 411 16.91 -7.89 -8.01
N ALA A 412 17.55 -8.33 -6.93
CA ALA A 412 17.12 -9.49 -6.18
C ALA A 412 15.75 -9.28 -5.53
N GLU A 413 15.47 -8.11 -4.95
CA GLU A 413 14.17 -7.79 -4.37
C GLU A 413 13.03 -7.80 -5.40
N LEU A 414 13.27 -7.29 -6.61
CA LEU A 414 12.31 -7.37 -7.72
C LEU A 414 12.06 -8.82 -8.12
N TRP A 415 13.14 -9.58 -8.33
CA TRP A 415 13.06 -10.97 -8.74
C TRP A 415 12.32 -11.85 -7.72
N LEU A 416 12.63 -11.68 -6.43
CA LEU A 416 11.96 -12.38 -5.33
C LEU A 416 10.48 -12.00 -5.25
N GLY A 417 10.12 -10.75 -5.53
CA GLY A 417 8.73 -10.28 -5.59
C GLY A 417 7.91 -10.96 -6.67
N GLU A 418 8.44 -11.01 -7.89
CA GLU A 418 7.78 -11.68 -9.01
C GLU A 418 7.62 -13.18 -8.77
N TRP A 419 8.65 -13.82 -8.22
CA TRP A 419 8.62 -15.24 -7.91
C TRP A 419 7.53 -15.56 -6.87
N GLN A 420 7.39 -14.74 -5.83
CA GLN A 420 6.31 -14.89 -4.84
C GLN A 420 4.93 -14.70 -5.47
N ALA A 421 4.76 -13.70 -6.33
CA ALA A 421 3.50 -13.45 -7.03
C ALA A 421 3.09 -14.65 -7.91
N ARG A 422 4.04 -15.24 -8.66
CA ARG A 422 3.80 -16.45 -9.47
C ARG A 422 3.42 -17.67 -8.62
N ARG A 423 4.05 -17.85 -7.46
CA ARG A 423 3.66 -18.94 -6.54
C ARG A 423 2.24 -18.76 -6.00
N GLN A 424 1.86 -17.53 -5.69
CA GLN A 424 0.51 -17.24 -5.19
C GLN A 424 -0.57 -17.48 -6.26
N SER A 425 -0.30 -17.15 -7.53
CA SER A 425 -1.27 -17.41 -8.61
C SER A 425 -1.49 -18.91 -8.84
N VAL A 426 -0.42 -19.72 -8.84
CA VAL A 426 -0.51 -21.18 -8.98
C VAL A 426 -1.29 -21.80 -7.83
N THR A 427 -1.01 -21.40 -6.58
CA THR A 427 -1.75 -21.93 -5.41
C THR A 427 -3.23 -21.54 -5.42
N SER A 428 -3.59 -20.35 -5.90
CA SER A 428 -5.00 -19.97 -6.07
C SER A 428 -5.70 -20.79 -7.16
N LEU A 429 -5.00 -21.12 -8.24
CA LEU A 429 -5.55 -21.90 -9.33
C LEU A 429 -5.79 -23.35 -8.90
N ILE A 430 -4.84 -23.96 -8.18
CA ILE A 430 -4.97 -25.31 -7.62
C ILE A 430 -6.16 -25.38 -6.66
N LYS A 431 -6.33 -24.38 -5.79
CA LYS A 431 -7.47 -24.35 -4.85
C LYS A 431 -8.80 -24.24 -5.61
N ALA A 432 -8.88 -23.38 -6.62
CA ALA A 432 -10.08 -23.22 -7.43
C ALA A 432 -10.44 -24.47 -8.24
N THR A 433 -9.45 -25.27 -8.65
CA THR A 433 -9.69 -26.56 -9.33
C THR A 433 -10.03 -27.69 -8.35
N GLY A 434 -9.48 -27.67 -7.14
CA GLY A 434 -9.74 -28.68 -6.10
C GLY A 434 -11.18 -28.63 -5.59
N ASP A 435 -11.78 -27.44 -5.47
CA ASP A 435 -13.18 -27.27 -5.02
C ASP A 435 -14.21 -27.73 -6.09
N ARG A 436 -13.78 -28.20 -7.27
CA ARG A 436 -14.66 -28.69 -8.35
C ARG A 436 -14.71 -30.22 -8.46
N GLN A 437 -13.91 -30.93 -7.68
CA GLN A 437 -13.95 -32.40 -7.57
C GLN A 437 -14.73 -32.78 -6.31
#